data_AF-A0A848FV76-F1
#
_entry.id   AF-A0A848FV76-F1
#
_cell.length_a   1.000
_cell.length_b   1.000
_cell.length_c   1.000
_cell.angle_alpha   90.00
_cell.angle_beta   90.00
_cell.angle_gamma   90.00
#
_symmetry.space_group_name_H-M   'P 1'
#
loop_
_entity.id
_entity.type
_entity.pdbx_description
1 polymer ?
#
loop_
_entity_poly.entity_id
_entity_poly.type
_entity_poly.pdbx_seq_one_letter_code
_entity_poly.pdbx_strand_id
1 'polypeptide(L)'
;MYQDINEKGEPINPIENKNDLASSKSRRMYVNNHQVIDILEMDHFDSGKYINSDTPECIFLDFDTQKSATFKSFSASSEVTSIKPFDEQTSFVRNPASDLFTNASDSILRIVDTIINNRPLKLVRTNHTRDSFQVKYSSLAQVWADPAVINFPLQLSHALSDRLNNAFVYKMHLPMYDLKHIMATTLEYEPVILPDSIKAIFESWSKKVNSQQEKPKK
;
A
#
# COMPACT_ATOMS: atom_id res chain seq x y z
N MET A 1 -25.54 -9.22 19.20
CA MET A 1 -25.94 -8.67 20.52
C MET A 1 -25.16 -9.47 21.55
N TYR A 2 -24.16 -8.88 22.20
CA TYR A 2 -23.24 -9.60 23.10
C TYR A 2 -23.95 -9.82 24.44
N GLN A 3 -24.10 -11.08 24.84
CA GLN A 3 -24.93 -11.42 26.00
C GLN A 3 -24.18 -11.31 27.33
N ASP A 4 -22.83 -11.33 27.33
CA ASP A 4 -22.00 -11.14 28.52
C ASP A 4 -20.71 -10.38 28.18
N ILE A 5 -20.48 -9.26 28.87
CA ILE A 5 -19.31 -8.38 28.71
C ILE A 5 -18.62 -8.27 30.09
N ASN A 6 -17.29 -8.40 30.17
CA ASN A 6 -16.54 -8.30 31.41
C ASN A 6 -16.45 -6.86 31.92
N GLU A 7 -15.91 -6.69 33.12
CA GLU A 7 -15.72 -5.39 33.78
C GLU A 7 -14.81 -4.41 32.99
N LYS A 8 -14.13 -4.89 31.93
CA LYS A 8 -13.32 -4.09 31.01
C LYS A 8 -14.02 -3.79 29.67
N GLY A 9 -15.25 -4.26 29.47
CA GLY A 9 -15.98 -4.06 28.21
C GLY A 9 -15.71 -5.13 27.15
N GLU A 10 -15.11 -6.26 27.49
CA GLU A 10 -14.75 -7.34 26.54
C GLU A 10 -15.74 -8.52 26.63
N PRO A 11 -16.16 -9.16 25.52
CA PRO A 11 -17.10 -10.28 25.56
C PRO A 11 -16.54 -11.49 26.35
N ILE A 12 -17.31 -12.04 27.31
CA ILE A 12 -16.86 -13.15 28.18
C ILE A 12 -16.96 -14.51 27.49
N ASN A 13 -17.94 -14.67 26.60
CA ASN A 13 -18.14 -15.84 25.76
C ASN A 13 -18.53 -15.36 24.36
N PRO A 14 -17.61 -15.17 23.41
CA PRO A 14 -18.01 -14.95 22.02
C PRO A 14 -18.81 -16.19 21.61
N ILE A 15 -20.08 -16.00 21.28
CA ILE A 15 -20.88 -17.04 20.65
C ILE A 15 -20.13 -17.36 19.36
N GLU A 16 -19.42 -18.49 19.33
CA GLU A 16 -18.96 -19.11 18.08
C GLU A 16 -20.21 -19.60 17.36
N ASN A 17 -20.95 -18.65 16.76
CA ASN A 17 -21.92 -18.98 15.75
C ASN A 17 -21.11 -19.53 14.58
N LYS A 18 -21.20 -20.85 14.38
CA LYS A 18 -20.83 -21.59 13.17
C LYS A 18 -21.54 -21.11 11.88
N ASN A 19 -22.06 -19.88 11.87
CA ASN A 19 -22.67 -19.16 10.76
C ASN A 19 -22.10 -17.75 10.59
N ASP A 20 -20.97 -17.41 11.23
CA ASP A 20 -20.11 -16.34 10.69
C ASP A 20 -19.58 -16.86 9.35
N LEU A 21 -20.37 -16.63 8.29
CA LEU A 21 -19.82 -16.36 6.98
C LEU A 21 -18.67 -15.40 7.24
N ALA A 22 -17.45 -15.90 7.11
CA ALA A 22 -16.33 -15.06 6.75
C ALA A 22 -16.81 -14.30 5.50
N SER A 23 -17.32 -13.08 5.69
CA SER A 23 -17.47 -12.12 4.61
C SER A 23 -16.06 -11.99 4.07
N SER A 24 -15.74 -12.67 2.97
CA SER A 24 -14.44 -12.54 2.37
C SER A 24 -14.45 -11.12 1.82
N LYS A 25 -13.76 -10.24 2.54
CA LYS A 25 -13.57 -8.87 2.11
C LYS A 25 -12.42 -8.94 1.13
N SER A 26 -12.69 -8.92 -0.16
CA SER A 26 -11.62 -8.75 -1.15
C SER A 26 -11.29 -7.27 -1.23
N ARG A 27 -10.00 -6.94 -1.18
CA ARG A 27 -9.53 -5.56 -1.31
C ARG A 27 -8.98 -5.38 -2.71
N ARG A 28 -9.48 -4.39 -3.44
CA ARG A 28 -9.02 -4.06 -4.78
C ARG A 28 -8.44 -2.66 -4.79
N MET A 29 -7.23 -2.55 -5.31
CA MET A 29 -6.57 -1.26 -5.48
C MET A 29 -6.34 -0.99 -6.97
N TYR A 30 -6.81 0.16 -7.43
CA TYR A 30 -6.41 0.71 -8.73
C TYR A 30 -5.35 1.77 -8.51
N VAL A 31 -4.34 1.76 -9.37
CA VAL A 31 -3.22 2.69 -9.32
C VAL A 31 -3.15 3.44 -10.64
N ASN A 32 -3.09 4.77 -10.57
CA ASN A 32 -2.90 5.64 -11.73
C ASN A 32 -1.94 6.77 -11.38
N ASN A 33 -0.71 6.72 -11.90
CA ASN A 33 0.36 7.66 -11.54
C ASN A 33 0.54 7.73 -10.01
N HIS A 34 0.51 8.94 -9.42
CA HIS A 34 0.62 9.20 -7.98
C HIS A 34 -0.70 9.01 -7.22
N GLN A 35 -1.71 8.36 -7.81
CA GLN A 35 -3.04 8.23 -7.22
C GLN A 35 -3.41 6.77 -7.05
N VAL A 36 -4.10 6.47 -5.94
CA VAL A 36 -4.62 5.14 -5.64
C VAL A 36 -6.10 5.25 -5.29
N ILE A 37 -6.89 4.34 -5.84
CA ILE A 37 -8.25 4.07 -5.37
C ILE A 37 -8.23 2.71 -4.69
N ASP A 38 -8.55 2.71 -3.41
CA ASP A 38 -8.63 1.54 -2.57
C ASP A 38 -10.09 1.23 -2.24
N ILE A 39 -10.50 0.02 -2.58
CA ILE A 39 -11.87 -0.46 -2.54
C ILE A 39 -11.89 -1.69 -1.65
N LEU A 40 -12.67 -1.61 -0.57
CA LEU A 40 -13.04 -2.80 0.20
C LEU A 40 -14.30 -3.39 -0.43
N GLU A 41 -14.15 -4.46 -1.20
CA GLU A 41 -15.26 -5.19 -1.81
C GLU A 41 -15.85 -6.14 -0.78
N MET A 42 -17.19 -6.24 -0.74
CA MET A 42 -17.90 -7.28 -0.01
C MET A 42 -18.41 -8.34 -0.99
N ASP A 43 -18.38 -9.62 -0.59
CA ASP A 43 -18.75 -10.80 -1.40
C ASP A 43 -20.18 -10.82 -1.98
N HIS A 44 -21.01 -9.80 -1.74
CA HIS A 44 -22.30 -9.66 -2.42
C HIS A 44 -22.18 -9.04 -3.83
N PHE A 45 -20.98 -9.06 -4.43
CA PHE A 45 -20.75 -8.74 -5.84
C PHE A 45 -21.25 -9.86 -6.76
N ASP A 46 -22.56 -10.05 -6.80
CA ASP A 46 -23.19 -10.96 -7.75
C ASP A 46 -23.45 -10.22 -9.08
N SER A 47 -23.17 -10.85 -10.22
CA SER A 47 -23.49 -10.37 -11.58
C SER A 47 -22.77 -9.12 -12.14
N GLY A 48 -21.66 -8.67 -11.56
CA GLY A 48 -20.85 -7.58 -12.16
C GLY A 48 -21.41 -6.17 -11.95
N LYS A 49 -22.37 -6.00 -11.04
CA LYS A 49 -22.98 -4.71 -10.71
C LYS A 49 -22.95 -4.49 -9.20
N TYR A 50 -22.42 -3.35 -8.76
CA TYR A 50 -22.51 -2.93 -7.37
C TYR A 50 -23.93 -2.43 -7.08
N ILE A 51 -24.62 -3.03 -6.11
CA ILE A 51 -25.87 -2.50 -5.58
C ILE A 51 -25.49 -1.47 -4.51
N ASN A 52 -26.32 -0.42 -4.35
CA ASN A 52 -26.04 0.88 -3.70
C ASN A 52 -25.52 0.89 -2.23
N SER A 53 -25.07 -0.24 -1.66
CA SER A 53 -24.56 -0.37 -0.29
C SER A 53 -23.28 -1.20 -0.14
N ASP A 54 -22.76 -1.80 -1.21
CA ASP A 54 -21.84 -2.96 -1.05
C ASP A 54 -20.35 -2.60 -1.14
N THR A 55 -20.04 -1.31 -1.12
CA THR A 55 -18.69 -0.79 -0.93
C THR A 55 -18.69 0.10 0.30
N PRO A 56 -18.44 -0.45 1.50
CA PRO A 56 -18.57 0.30 2.76
C PRO A 56 -17.67 1.54 2.79
N GLU A 57 -16.56 1.54 2.05
CA GLU A 57 -15.68 2.69 1.93
C GLU A 57 -14.87 2.65 0.63
N CYS A 58 -14.85 3.77 -0.10
CA CYS A 58 -13.91 3.99 -1.20
C CYS A 58 -12.90 5.05 -0.77
N ILE A 59 -11.62 4.68 -0.69
CA ILE A 59 -10.57 5.60 -0.28
C ILE A 59 -9.79 6.01 -1.52
N PHE A 60 -9.69 7.31 -1.73
CA PHE A 60 -8.81 7.93 -2.71
C PHE A 60 -7.58 8.46 -2.00
N LEU A 61 -6.40 8.09 -2.49
CA LEU A 61 -5.11 8.56 -1.98
C LEU A 61 -4.40 9.31 -3.09
N ASP A 62 -4.06 10.57 -2.83
CA ASP A 62 -3.25 11.40 -3.72
C ASP A 62 -1.89 11.63 -3.05
N PHE A 63 -0.87 10.95 -3.57
CA PHE A 63 0.46 10.93 -2.98
C PHE A 63 1.27 12.20 -3.27
N ASP A 64 0.93 12.94 -4.33
CA ASP A 64 1.57 14.21 -4.66
C ASP A 64 1.13 15.30 -3.67
N THR A 65 -0.17 15.35 -3.35
CA THR A 65 -0.73 16.33 -2.42
C THR A 65 -0.79 15.85 -0.97
N GLN A 66 -0.44 14.58 -0.72
CA GLN A 66 -0.54 13.89 0.57
C GLN A 66 -1.93 13.98 1.21
N LYS A 67 -2.97 13.74 0.40
CA LYS A 67 -4.36 13.79 0.84
C LYS A 67 -5.05 12.45 0.66
N SER A 68 -5.84 12.08 1.65
CA SER A 68 -6.80 11.00 1.59
C SER A 68 -8.21 11.59 1.53
N ALA A 69 -9.05 11.04 0.67
CA ALA A 69 -10.46 11.38 0.61
C ALA A 69 -11.32 10.12 0.60
N THR A 70 -12.39 10.13 1.38
CA THR A 70 -13.37 9.05 1.39
C THR A 70 -14.54 9.41 0.48
N PHE A 71 -14.98 8.46 -0.33
CA PHE A 71 -16.11 8.58 -1.24
C PHE A 71 -17.21 7.59 -0.87
N LYS A 72 -18.47 8.01 -1.03
CA LYS A 72 -19.65 7.20 -0.70
C LYS A 72 -19.82 5.97 -1.59
N SER A 73 -19.36 6.01 -2.84
CA SER A 73 -19.45 4.88 -3.77
C SER A 73 -18.34 4.92 -4.82
N PHE A 74 -18.06 3.78 -5.46
CA PHE A 74 -17.08 3.69 -6.55
C PHE A 74 -17.67 4.20 -7.88
N SER A 75 -17.85 5.52 -7.99
CA SER A 75 -18.36 6.17 -9.20
C SER A 75 -17.80 7.58 -9.39
N ALA A 76 -17.68 8.03 -10.63
CA ALA A 76 -17.14 9.36 -10.93
C ALA A 76 -18.02 10.47 -10.33
N SER A 77 -19.33 10.24 -10.24
CA SER A 77 -20.30 11.14 -9.63
C SER A 77 -20.33 11.09 -8.10
N SER A 78 -19.63 10.16 -7.44
CA SER A 78 -19.72 9.96 -5.98
C SER A 78 -19.44 11.24 -5.19
N GLU A 79 -20.20 11.41 -4.11
CA GLU A 79 -19.99 12.47 -3.13
C GLU A 79 -18.73 12.19 -2.30
N VAL A 80 -17.97 13.25 -2.00
CA VAL A 80 -16.84 13.22 -1.06
C VAL A 80 -17.41 13.31 0.35
N THR A 81 -17.16 12.31 1.19
CA THR A 81 -17.62 12.30 2.58
C THR A 81 -16.60 12.90 3.52
N SER A 82 -15.31 12.76 3.22
CA SER A 82 -14.23 13.38 3.99
C SER A 82 -13.00 13.65 3.13
N ILE A 83 -12.22 14.67 3.50
CA ILE A 83 -10.87 14.92 3.00
C ILE A 83 -9.98 15.18 4.21
N LYS A 84 -8.88 14.46 4.32
CA LYS A 84 -7.87 14.63 5.36
C LYS A 84 -6.46 14.59 4.77
N PRO A 85 -5.47 15.27 5.35
CA PRO A 85 -4.08 14.94 5.08
C PRO A 85 -3.83 13.47 5.45
N PHE A 86 -2.83 12.85 4.84
CA PHE A 86 -2.38 11.53 5.25
C PHE A 86 -2.09 11.50 6.75
N ASP A 87 -2.71 10.55 7.46
CA ASP A 87 -2.36 10.26 8.85
C ASP A 87 -1.23 9.22 8.91
N GLU A 88 -0.53 9.17 10.04
CA GLU A 88 0.58 8.23 10.27
C GLU A 88 0.16 6.75 10.18
N GLN A 89 -1.15 6.45 10.23
CA GLN A 89 -1.69 5.09 10.24
C GLN A 89 -1.99 4.53 8.85
N THR A 90 -1.93 5.36 7.81
CA THR A 90 -2.19 4.91 6.45
C THR A 90 -0.96 4.13 5.95
N SER A 91 -1.03 2.79 5.94
CA SER A 91 0.08 1.85 5.79
C SER A 91 0.91 1.91 4.50
N PHE A 92 0.54 2.78 3.56
CA PHE A 92 1.24 2.99 2.30
C PHE A 92 1.82 4.40 2.17
N VAL A 93 1.66 5.24 3.18
CA VAL A 93 2.18 6.60 3.16
C VAL A 93 3.70 6.54 3.19
N ARG A 94 4.30 7.46 2.42
CA ARG A 94 5.71 7.81 2.46
C ARG A 94 6.06 8.34 3.85
N ASN A 95 6.12 7.47 4.85
CA ASN A 95 6.58 7.78 6.19
C ASN A 95 8.07 7.44 6.26
N PRO A 96 8.97 8.44 6.28
CA PRO A 96 10.40 8.20 6.29
C PRO A 96 10.88 7.44 7.54
N ALA A 97 10.14 7.52 8.65
CA ALA A 97 10.54 6.92 9.92
C ALA A 97 10.37 5.38 9.95
N SER A 98 9.47 4.84 9.13
CA SER A 98 9.23 3.39 9.03
C SER A 98 10.00 2.72 7.89
N ASP A 99 10.58 3.50 6.97
CA ASP A 99 11.39 2.98 5.87
C ASP A 99 12.82 2.69 6.35
N LEU A 100 13.17 1.39 6.33
CA LEU A 100 14.46 0.88 6.79
C LEU A 100 15.68 1.49 6.09
N PHE A 101 15.49 2.10 4.92
CA PHE A 101 16.57 2.63 4.10
C PHE A 101 16.68 4.14 4.12
N THR A 102 15.81 4.86 4.84
CA THR A 102 15.86 6.32 4.96
C THR A 102 17.25 6.80 5.38
N ASN A 103 17.86 6.14 6.37
CA ASN A 103 19.16 6.52 6.93
C ASN A 103 20.34 5.64 6.46
N ALA A 104 20.11 4.70 5.52
CA ALA A 104 21.19 3.87 5.00
C ALA A 104 22.19 4.73 4.22
N SER A 105 23.50 4.62 4.46
CA SER A 105 24.50 5.33 3.66
C SER A 105 24.74 4.63 2.32
N ASP A 106 25.08 5.37 1.27
CA ASP A 106 25.37 4.74 -0.04
C ASP A 106 26.57 3.80 0.03
N SER A 107 27.50 4.03 0.97
CA SER A 107 28.66 3.16 1.21
C SER A 107 28.30 1.75 1.68
N ILE A 108 27.11 1.55 2.25
CA ILE A 108 26.62 0.23 2.68
C ILE A 108 25.65 -0.37 1.68
N LEU A 109 25.22 0.35 0.64
CA LEU A 109 24.30 -0.17 -0.37
C LEU A 109 25.08 -0.62 -1.60
N ARG A 110 24.86 -1.86 -2.01
CA ARG A 110 25.34 -2.37 -3.29
C ARG A 110 24.16 -2.65 -4.19
N ILE A 111 24.08 -1.89 -5.27
CA ILE A 111 23.06 -2.04 -6.30
C ILE A 111 23.68 -2.86 -7.44
N VAL A 112 23.01 -3.93 -7.83
CA VAL A 112 23.44 -4.82 -8.91
C VAL A 112 22.31 -4.94 -9.92
N ASP A 113 22.58 -4.58 -11.17
CA ASP A 113 21.67 -4.86 -12.28
C ASP A 113 21.71 -6.36 -12.59
N THR A 114 20.54 -6.98 -12.69
CA THR A 114 20.39 -8.41 -12.92
C THR A 114 19.18 -8.70 -13.82
N ILE A 115 19.09 -9.94 -14.31
CA ILE A 115 17.94 -10.44 -15.07
C ILE A 115 17.44 -11.68 -14.35
N ILE A 116 16.17 -11.70 -13.95
CA ILE A 116 15.50 -12.85 -13.34
C ILE A 116 14.24 -13.13 -14.16
N ASN A 117 14.08 -14.36 -14.64
CA ASN A 117 12.94 -14.75 -15.50
C ASN A 117 12.74 -13.79 -16.70
N ASN A 118 13.83 -13.45 -17.39
CA ASN A 118 13.86 -12.50 -18.53
C ASN A 118 13.42 -11.06 -18.19
N ARG A 119 13.29 -10.73 -16.90
CA ARG A 119 12.91 -9.41 -16.43
C ARG A 119 14.15 -8.68 -15.89
N PRO A 120 14.50 -7.49 -16.41
CA PRO A 120 15.55 -6.65 -15.83
C PRO A 120 15.13 -6.18 -14.44
N LEU A 121 15.99 -6.36 -13.45
CA LEU A 121 15.74 -5.97 -12.06
C LEU A 121 17.00 -5.33 -11.45
N LYS A 122 16.78 -4.47 -10.46
CA LYS A 122 17.84 -3.97 -9.58
C LYS A 122 17.79 -4.75 -8.28
N LEU A 123 18.88 -5.44 -7.97
CA LEU A 123 19.06 -6.12 -6.69
C LEU A 123 19.89 -5.24 -5.76
N VAL A 124 19.29 -4.81 -4.65
CA VAL A 124 19.98 -4.07 -3.60
C VAL A 124 20.37 -5.04 -2.50
N ARG A 125 21.64 -4.98 -2.10
CA ARG A 125 22.21 -5.70 -0.96
C ARG A 125 22.86 -4.69 -0.02
N THR A 126 22.90 -5.02 1.26
CA THR A 126 23.69 -4.24 2.21
C THR A 126 25.08 -4.87 2.35
N ASN A 127 26.10 -4.03 2.53
CA ASN A 127 27.48 -4.41 2.80
C ASN A 127 27.90 -3.73 4.11
N HIS A 128 27.90 -4.46 5.21
CA HIS A 128 28.54 -4.00 6.44
C HIS A 128 29.94 -4.59 6.56
N THR A 129 30.88 -3.79 7.05
CA THR A 129 32.29 -4.18 7.22
C THR A 129 32.70 -4.32 8.70
N ARG A 130 31.78 -4.08 9.63
CA ARG A 130 32.05 -4.13 11.07
C ARG A 130 30.99 -4.98 11.76
N ASP A 131 31.46 -5.85 12.66
CA ASP A 131 30.71 -6.89 13.39
C ASP A 131 30.19 -8.09 12.57
N SER A 132 30.51 -9.30 13.03
CA SER A 132 30.12 -10.58 12.43
C SER A 132 28.61 -10.76 12.30
N PHE A 133 27.82 -10.24 13.25
CA PHE A 133 26.36 -10.32 13.18
C PHE A 133 25.80 -9.43 12.06
N GLN A 134 26.26 -8.17 11.99
CA GLN A 134 25.80 -7.20 10.98
C GLN A 134 26.26 -7.59 9.57
N VAL A 135 27.49 -8.12 9.44
CA VAL A 135 27.99 -8.70 8.18
C VAL A 135 27.09 -9.86 7.74
N LYS A 136 26.72 -10.76 8.65
CA LYS A 136 25.88 -11.92 8.33
C LYS A 136 24.45 -11.50 7.98
N TYR A 137 23.87 -10.57 8.75
CA TYR A 137 22.55 -10.00 8.46
C TYR A 137 22.52 -9.36 7.06
N SER A 138 23.47 -8.47 6.78
CA SER A 138 23.53 -7.75 5.49
C SER A 138 23.77 -8.66 4.29
N SER A 139 24.57 -9.72 4.46
CA SER A 139 24.80 -10.70 3.39
C SER A 139 23.54 -11.46 2.95
N LEU A 140 22.55 -11.58 3.86
CA LEU A 140 21.31 -12.29 3.64
C LEU A 140 20.14 -11.37 3.26
N ALA A 141 20.22 -10.08 3.63
CA ALA A 141 19.23 -9.08 3.26
C ALA A 141 19.29 -8.76 1.76
N GLN A 142 18.15 -8.85 1.09
CA GLN A 142 18.03 -8.63 -0.35
C GLN A 142 16.76 -7.88 -0.66
N VAL A 143 16.85 -6.87 -1.53
CA VAL A 143 15.70 -6.08 -1.98
C VAL A 143 15.70 -6.04 -3.50
N TRP A 144 14.54 -6.24 -4.10
CA TRP A 144 14.36 -6.18 -5.55
C TRP A 144 13.53 -4.96 -5.91
N ALA A 145 14.05 -4.20 -6.87
CA ALA A 145 13.32 -3.15 -7.52
C ALA A 145 13.16 -3.45 -9.01
N ASP A 146 11.99 -3.13 -9.53
CA ASP A 146 11.69 -3.18 -10.94
C ASP A 146 11.94 -1.80 -11.57
N PRO A 147 12.95 -1.67 -12.46
CA PRO A 147 13.25 -0.39 -13.11
C PRO A 147 12.32 -0.06 -14.30
N ALA A 148 11.52 -1.01 -14.80
CA ALA A 148 10.54 -0.77 -15.85
C ALA A 148 9.24 -0.16 -15.30
N VAL A 149 8.94 -0.36 -14.01
CA VAL A 149 7.85 0.31 -13.31
C VAL A 149 8.40 1.47 -12.50
N ILE A 150 8.07 2.69 -12.91
CA ILE A 150 8.61 3.93 -12.32
C ILE A 150 7.47 4.71 -11.64
N ASN A 151 7.78 5.38 -10.53
CA ASN A 151 6.84 6.20 -9.77
C ASN A 151 5.61 5.42 -9.26
N PHE A 152 5.79 4.14 -8.94
CA PHE A 152 4.71 3.33 -8.39
C PHE A 152 4.40 3.77 -6.95
N PRO A 153 3.18 4.22 -6.63
CA PRO A 153 2.87 4.84 -5.35
C PRO A 153 2.84 3.86 -4.17
N LEU A 154 2.59 2.57 -4.43
CA LEU A 154 2.52 1.53 -3.39
C LEU A 154 3.77 0.66 -3.42
N GLN A 155 4.73 0.91 -2.55
CA GLN A 155 5.99 0.17 -2.55
C GLN A 155 6.55 -0.08 -1.15
N LEU A 156 7.45 -1.07 -1.06
CA LEU A 156 8.02 -1.49 0.22
C LEU A 156 9.06 -0.51 0.78
N SER A 157 9.70 0.30 -0.06
CA SER A 157 10.58 1.39 0.38
C SER A 157 10.59 2.54 -0.63
N HIS A 158 10.17 3.72 -0.17
CA HIS A 158 10.27 4.95 -0.95
C HIS A 158 11.72 5.47 -0.94
N ALA A 159 12.45 5.32 0.16
CA ALA A 159 13.84 5.77 0.26
C ALA A 159 14.77 5.05 -0.73
N LEU A 160 14.59 3.74 -0.93
CA LEU A 160 15.31 3.01 -1.97
C LEU A 160 14.81 3.39 -3.37
N SER A 161 13.50 3.52 -3.56
CA SER A 161 12.93 3.92 -4.84
C SER A 161 13.53 5.23 -5.34
N ASP A 162 13.56 6.26 -4.49
CA ASP A 162 14.13 7.57 -4.79
C ASP A 162 15.61 7.46 -5.26
N ARG A 163 16.40 6.59 -4.62
CA ARG A 163 17.81 6.34 -4.99
C ARG A 163 17.97 5.52 -6.27
N LEU A 164 16.95 4.76 -6.65
CA LEU A 164 16.92 3.89 -7.81
C LEU A 164 16.17 4.52 -8.98
N ASN A 165 16.16 5.86 -9.06
CA ASN A 165 15.44 6.61 -10.09
C ASN A 165 13.95 6.26 -10.13
N ASN A 166 13.32 6.26 -8.95
CA ASN A 166 11.92 5.97 -8.68
C ASN A 166 11.46 4.57 -9.14
N ALA A 167 12.39 3.61 -9.21
CA ALA A 167 12.06 2.22 -9.52
C ALA A 167 11.15 1.60 -8.45
N PHE A 168 10.26 0.71 -8.87
CA PHE A 168 9.28 0.09 -7.99
C PHE A 168 9.92 -0.97 -7.08
N VAL A 169 10.00 -0.70 -5.78
CA VAL A 169 10.50 -1.65 -4.78
C VAL A 169 9.39 -2.60 -4.34
N TYR A 170 9.34 -3.79 -4.93
CA TYR A 170 8.21 -4.71 -4.80
C TYR A 170 8.51 -5.96 -3.97
N LYS A 171 9.78 -6.27 -3.68
CA LYS A 171 10.13 -7.46 -2.89
C LYS A 171 11.29 -7.20 -1.94
N MET A 172 11.18 -7.70 -0.72
CA MET A 172 12.21 -7.63 0.32
C MET A 172 12.34 -8.95 1.05
N HIS A 173 13.59 -9.38 1.24
CA HIS A 173 13.98 -10.47 2.11
C HIS A 173 14.86 -9.90 3.22
N LEU A 174 14.41 -10.01 4.46
CA LEU A 174 15.13 -9.55 5.63
C LEU A 174 15.32 -10.72 6.61
N PRO A 175 16.54 -10.98 7.09
CA PRO A 175 16.76 -12.00 8.11
C PRO A 175 16.02 -11.64 9.39
N MET A 176 15.50 -12.64 10.09
CA MET A 176 15.06 -12.47 11.47
C MET A 176 16.27 -12.38 12.40
N TYR A 177 16.05 -11.93 13.64
CA TYR A 177 17.11 -11.78 14.65
C TYR A 177 17.93 -13.06 14.91
N ASP A 178 17.34 -14.24 14.69
CA ASP A 178 18.02 -15.53 14.86
C ASP A 178 18.94 -15.92 13.69
N LEU A 179 18.92 -15.14 12.60
CA LEU A 179 19.66 -15.37 11.34
C LEU A 179 19.42 -16.75 10.68
N LYS A 180 18.41 -17.49 11.12
CA LYS A 180 18.02 -18.80 10.57
C LYS A 180 16.79 -18.69 9.69
N HIS A 181 15.94 -17.71 9.96
CA HIS A 181 14.73 -17.45 9.21
C HIS A 181 14.85 -16.16 8.40
N ILE A 182 14.14 -16.11 7.28
CA ILE A 182 14.03 -14.94 6.41
C ILE A 182 12.56 -14.55 6.36
N MET A 183 12.28 -13.30 6.70
CA MET A 183 11.00 -12.66 6.43
C MET A 183 11.01 -12.21 4.97
N ALA A 184 10.07 -12.72 4.18
CA ALA A 184 9.92 -12.37 2.78
C ALA A 184 8.58 -11.63 2.59
N THR A 185 8.65 -10.40 2.09
CA THR A 185 7.49 -9.61 1.72
C THR A 185 7.54 -9.32 0.23
N THR A 186 6.45 -9.61 -0.48
CA THR A 186 6.32 -9.34 -1.92
C THR A 186 4.99 -8.65 -2.17
N LEU A 187 5.03 -7.57 -2.95
CA LEU A 187 3.86 -6.95 -3.56
C LEU A 187 3.67 -7.59 -4.93
N GLU A 188 2.62 -8.38 -5.06
CA GLU A 188 2.20 -8.94 -6.35
C GLU A 188 1.48 -7.86 -7.15
N TYR A 189 1.80 -7.76 -8.44
CA TYR A 189 1.20 -6.77 -9.32
C TYR A 189 1.16 -7.28 -10.76
N GLU A 190 0.18 -6.77 -11.51
CA GLU A 190 0.01 -7.02 -12.93
C GLU A 190 -0.20 -5.70 -13.65
N PRO A 191 0.59 -5.38 -14.70
CA PRO A 191 0.33 -4.22 -15.54
C PRO A 191 -0.98 -4.43 -16.30
N VAL A 192 -1.99 -3.62 -15.99
CA VAL A 192 -3.29 -3.65 -16.68
C VAL A 192 -3.61 -2.28 -17.26
N ILE A 193 -4.22 -2.27 -18.44
CA ILE A 193 -4.79 -1.03 -18.99
C ILE A 193 -6.06 -0.71 -18.19
N LEU A 194 -6.06 0.43 -17.51
CA LEU A 194 -7.23 0.87 -16.77
C LEU A 194 -8.43 1.08 -17.73
N PRO A 195 -9.61 0.54 -17.42
CA PRO A 195 -10.84 0.86 -18.14
C PRO A 195 -11.16 2.36 -18.08
N ASP A 196 -11.79 2.90 -19.13
CA ASP A 196 -12.10 4.34 -19.21
C ASP A 196 -13.04 4.81 -18.08
N SER A 197 -13.90 3.92 -17.58
CA SER A 197 -14.71 4.18 -16.40
C SER A 197 -13.85 4.47 -15.15
N ILE A 198 -12.77 3.73 -14.94
CA ILE A 198 -11.86 3.89 -13.81
C ILE A 198 -11.03 5.16 -13.97
N LYS A 199 -10.56 5.46 -15.20
CA LYS A 199 -9.86 6.73 -15.50
C LYS A 199 -10.75 7.94 -15.20
N ALA A 200 -12.02 7.89 -15.61
CA ALA A 200 -12.99 8.94 -15.33
C ALA A 200 -13.24 9.14 -13.82
N ILE A 201 -13.18 8.05 -13.03
CA ILE A 201 -13.24 8.14 -11.57
C ILE A 201 -12.03 8.89 -11.02
N PHE A 202 -10.80 8.50 -11.41
CA PHE A 202 -9.57 9.20 -11.02
C PHE A 202 -9.62 10.70 -11.32
N GLU A 203 -9.99 11.06 -12.55
CA GLU A 203 -10.06 12.47 -12.97
C GLU A 203 -11.10 13.27 -12.17
N SER A 204 -12.29 12.70 -11.97
CA SER A 204 -13.36 13.37 -11.23
C SER A 204 -13.01 13.54 -9.76
N TRP A 205 -12.47 12.49 -9.13
CA TRP A 205 -12.11 12.50 -7.71
C TRP A 205 -10.94 13.44 -7.43
N SER A 206 -9.91 13.43 -8.28
CA SER A 206 -8.79 14.39 -8.18
C SER A 206 -9.28 15.84 -8.26
N LYS A 207 -10.19 16.17 -9.19
CA LYS A 207 -10.80 17.50 -9.27
C LYS A 207 -11.52 17.89 -7.99
N LYS A 208 -12.37 17.00 -7.46
CA LYS A 208 -13.15 17.25 -6.22
C LYS A 208 -12.24 17.48 -5.01
N VAL A 209 -11.18 16.70 -4.88
CA VAL A 209 -10.22 16.80 -3.77
C VAL A 209 -9.40 18.10 -3.84
N ASN A 210 -9.08 18.57 -5.04
CA ASN A 210 -8.30 19.78 -5.23
C ASN A 210 -9.15 21.07 -5.25
N SER A 211 -10.39 21.03 -5.75
CA SER A 211 -11.26 22.22 -5.83
C SER A 211 -11.79 22.70 -4.46
N GLN A 212 -11.82 21.83 -3.44
CA GLN A 212 -12.29 22.24 -2.11
C GLN A 212 -11.29 23.10 -1.32
N GLN A 213 -10.10 23.38 -1.87
CA GLN A 213 -9.14 24.34 -1.30
C GLN A 213 -9.54 25.81 -1.52
N GLU A 214 -10.42 26.09 -2.50
CA GLU A 214 -10.68 27.47 -2.95
C GLU A 214 -11.91 28.13 -2.31
N LYS A 215 -12.51 27.58 -1.25
CA LYS A 215 -13.55 28.32 -0.52
C LYS A 215 -12.88 29.30 0.45
N PRO A 216 -12.88 30.62 0.17
CA PRO A 216 -12.37 31.59 1.13
C PRO A 216 -13.19 31.48 2.41
N LYS A 217 -12.50 31.40 3.55
CA LYS A 217 -13.14 31.63 4.84
C LYS A 217 -13.74 33.04 4.80
N LYS A 218 -15.06 33.13 4.78
CA LYS A 218 -15.79 34.37 5.06
C LYS A 218 -15.87 34.58 6.55
#